data_AF-A0A257MT15-F1
#
_entry.id   AF-A0A257MT15-F1
#
_cell.length_a   1.000
_cell.length_b   1.000
_cell.length_c   1.000
_cell.angle_alpha   90.00
_cell.angle_beta   90.00
_cell.angle_gamma   90.00
#
_symmetry.space_group_name_H-M   'P 1'
#
loop_
_entity.id
_entity.type
_entity.pdbx_description
1 polymer ?
#
loop_
_entity_poly.entity_id
_entity_poly.type
_entity_poly.pdbx_seq_one_letter_code
_entity_poly.pdbx_strand_id
1 'polypeptide(L)' 'MRLRVVSARNEIPNLNPNEKMIHLAFRASNVDFLNLMQR' A
#
# COMPACT_ATOMS: atom_id res chain seq x y z
N MET A 1 -7.79 6.07 13.74
CA MET A 1 -7.19 5.87 12.41
C MET A 1 -5.92 5.05 12.60
N ARG A 2 -5.80 3.89 11.95
CA ARG A 2 -4.60 3.03 12.05
C ARG A 2 -3.73 3.31 10.83
N LEU A 3 -2.46 3.66 11.07
CA LEU A 3 -1.45 3.79 10.03
C LEU A 3 -0.94 2.39 9.71
N ARG A 4 -1.04 1.95 8.45
CA ARG A 4 -0.49 0.67 8.01
C ARG A 4 0.88 0.92 7.39
N VAL A 5 1.91 0.29 7.93
CA VAL A 5 3.24 0.30 7.33
C VAL A 5 3.36 -0.91 6.41
N VAL A 6 3.72 -0.66 5.16
CA VAL A 6 3.89 -1.69 4.13
C VAL A 6 5.37 -1.71 3.80
N SER A 7 6.00 -2.83 4.13
CA SER A 7 7.44 -3.02 3.98
C SER A 7 7.80 -3.69 2.66
N ALA A 8 6.85 -4.39 2.04
CA ALA A 8 7.04 -5.11 0.78
C ALA A 8 5.85 -4.99 -0.16
N ARG A 9 6.12 -5.06 -1.47
CA ARG A 9 5.09 -5.08 -2.53
C ARG A 9 4.04 -6.19 -2.37
N ASN A 10 4.40 -7.31 -1.74
CA ASN A 10 3.48 -8.45 -1.51
C ASN A 10 2.44 -8.16 -0.42
N GLU A 11 2.63 -7.10 0.37
CA GLU A 11 1.66 -6.68 1.38
C GLU A 11 0.59 -5.75 0.78
N ILE A 12 0.84 -5.14 -0.40
CA ILE A 12 -0.10 -4.30 -1.12
C ILE A 12 -1.46 -5.00 -1.38
N PRO A 13 -1.51 -6.24 -1.89
CA PRO A 13 -2.78 -6.93 -2.10
C PRO A 13 -3.51 -7.30 -0.80
N ASN A 14 -2.82 -7.31 0.34
CA ASN A 14 -3.37 -7.60 1.67
C ASN A 14 -3.80 -6.33 2.43
N LEU A 15 -3.75 -5.16 1.78
CA LEU A 15 -4.26 -3.90 2.34
C LEU A 15 -5.77 -3.89 2.35
N ASN A 16 -6.33 -3.43 3.47
CA ASN A 16 -7.78 -3.26 3.58
C ASN A 16 -8.20 -1.95 2.91
N PRO A 17 -9.29 -1.94 2.11
CA PRO A 17 -9.79 -0.72 1.49
C PRO A 17 -10.23 0.35 2.50
N ASN A 18 -10.41 -0.02 3.77
CA ASN A 18 -10.77 0.89 4.85
C ASN A 18 -9.55 1.64 5.44
N GLU A 19 -8.32 1.27 5.07
CA GLU A 19 -7.08 1.91 5.54
C GLU A 19 -6.72 3.08 4.61
N LYS A 20 -7.07 4.30 5.04
CA LYS A 20 -6.82 5.52 4.26
C LYS A 20 -5.39 6.06 4.36
N MET A 21 -4.56 5.53 5.25
CA MET A 21 -3.21 6.05 5.51
C MET A 21 -2.19 4.92 5.55
N ILE A 22 -1.39 4.83 4.49
CA ILE A 22 -0.49 3.72 4.21
C ILE A 22 0.92 4.31 4.03
N HIS A 23 1.88 3.83 4.81
CA HIS A 23 3.27 4.25 4.73
C HIS A 23 4.08 3.17 4.03
N LEU A 24 4.61 3.48 2.85
CA LEU A 24 5.47 2.58 2.09
C LEU A 24 6.90 2.73 2.61
N ALA A 25 7.40 1.73 3.34
CA ALA A 25 8.76 1.71 3.88
C ALA A 25 9.82 1.26 2.85
N PHE A 26 9.42 1.10 1.60
CA PHE A 26 10.27 0.73 0.46
C PHE A 26 10.02 1.67 -0.71
N ARG A 27 10.96 1.68 -1.67
CA ARG A 27 10.80 2.42 -2.92
C ARG A 27 9.76 1.73 -3.81
N ALA A 28 8.50 2.13 -3.68
CA ALA A 28 7.44 1.65 -4.55
C ALA A 28 7.66 2.14 -5.99
N SER A 29 7.39 1.26 -6.96
CA SER A 29 7.43 1.60 -8.38
C SER A 29 6.08 2.19 -8.81
N ASN A 30 6.04 2.89 -9.94
CA ASN A 30 4.80 3.44 -10.49
C ASN A 30 3.71 2.36 -10.71
N VAL A 31 4.14 1.13 -11.03
CA VAL A 31 3.26 -0.04 -11.15
C VAL A 31 2.62 -0.43 -9.81
N ASP A 32 3.37 -0.32 -8.71
CA ASP A 32 2.87 -0.62 -7.37
C ASP A 32 1.84 0.44 -6.93
N PHE A 33 2.09 1.72 -7.23
CA PHE A 33 1.13 2.81 -7.02
C PHE A 33 -0.15 2.63 -7.85
N LEU A 34 -0.03 2.27 -9.13
CA LEU A 34 -1.20 2.02 -9.96
C LEU A 34 -2.06 0.87 -9.43
N ASN A 35 -1.43 -0.20 -8.93
CA ASN A 35 -2.15 -1.31 -8.29
C ASN A 35 -2.87 -0.89 -7.01
N LEU A 36 -2.33 0.09 -6.27
CA LEU A 36 -2.98 0.67 -5.09
C LEU A 36 -4.17 1.56 -5.46
N MET A 37 -4.10 2.31 -6.56
CA MET A 37 -5.18 3.21 -7.00
C MET A 37 -6.27 2.52 -7.82
N GLN A 38 -5.98 1.39 -8.45
CA GLN A 38 -6.99 0.62 -9.21
C GLN A 38 -7.97 -0.16 -8.32
N ARG A 39 -7.73 -0.21 -7.00
CA ARG A 39 -8.65 -0.78 -6.00
C ARG A 39 -9.47 0.30 -5.32
#